data_AF-A0ABD5M406-F1
#
_entry.id   AF-A0ABD5M406-F1
#
_cell.length_a   1.000
_cell.length_b   1.000
_cell.length_c   1.000
_cell.angle_alpha   90.00
_cell.angle_beta   90.00
_cell.angle_gamma   90.00
#
_symmetry.space_group_name_H-M   'P 1'
#
loop_
_entity.id
_entity.type
_entity.pdbx_description
1 polymer ?
#
loop_
_entity_poly.entity_id
_entity_poly.type
_entity_poly.pdbx_seq_one_letter_code
_entity_poly.pdbx_strand_id
1 'polypeptide(L)' 'MPETTKTTVVQDSDGYYRVRVPKSLGDAMELAGEKVEWTVDSGKSLKITRVDDD' A
#
# COMPACT_ATOMS: atom_id res chain seq x y z
N MET A 1 7.63 7.03 -15.28
CA MET A 1 7.06 5.91 -14.48
C MET A 1 8.01 5.66 -13.32
N PRO A 2 7.53 5.60 -12.07
CA PRO A 2 8.40 5.22 -10.96
C PRO A 2 8.96 3.81 -11.20
N GLU A 3 10.24 3.60 -10.89
CA GLU A 3 10.89 2.30 -11.02
C GLU A 3 10.26 1.27 -10.07
N THR A 4 10.16 0.02 -10.52
CA THR A 4 9.63 -1.08 -9.69
C THR A 4 10.52 -1.27 -8.46
N THR A 5 9.97 -0.96 -7.29
CA THR A 5 10.67 -1.07 -6.01
C THR A 5 10.10 -2.22 -5.20
N LYS A 6 10.98 -3.00 -4.56
CA LYS A 6 10.58 -4.10 -3.66
C LYS A 6 10.71 -3.65 -2.21
N THR A 7 9.71 -3.93 -1.41
CA THR A 7 9.76 -3.73 0.05
C THR A 7 9.37 -5.02 0.77
N THR A 8 9.85 -5.17 2.00
CA THR A 8 9.55 -6.33 2.83
C THR A 8 8.34 -6.03 3.71
N VAL A 9 7.37 -6.94 3.71
CA VAL A 9 6.25 -6.90 4.65
C VAL A 9 6.78 -7.32 6.02
N VAL A 10 6.52 -6.53 7.05
CA VAL A 10 6.91 -6.81 8.43
C VAL A 10 5.67 -6.94 9.29
N GLN A 11 5.66 -7.89 10.21
CA GLN A 11 4.62 -7.97 11.23
C GLN A 11 5.02 -7.10 12.42
N ASP A 12 4.07 -6.37 12.98
CA ASP A 12 4.28 -5.61 14.19
C ASP A 12 3.94 -6.37 15.47
N SER A 13 4.18 -5.73 16.61
CA SER A 13 3.92 -6.29 17.93
C SER A 13 2.43 -6.58 18.18
N ASP A 14 1.55 -5.88 17.48
CA ASP A 14 0.10 -5.99 17.62
C ASP A 14 -0.47 -7.05 16.65
N GLY A 15 0.41 -7.72 15.89
CA GLY A 15 0.07 -8.79 14.98
C GLY A 15 -0.33 -8.34 13.58
N TYR A 16 -0.30 -7.03 13.29
CA TYR A 16 -0.65 -6.49 11.98
C TYR A 16 0.54 -6.52 11.02
N TYR A 17 0.25 -6.86 9.76
CA TYR A 17 1.23 -6.77 8.69
C TYR A 17 1.33 -5.33 8.18
N ARG A 18 2.54 -4.81 8.07
CA ARG A 18 2.84 -3.47 7.58
C ARG A 18 3.81 -3.57 6.41
N VAL A 19 3.50 -2.83 5.35
CA VAL A 19 4.40 -2.63 4.21
C VAL A 19 4.81 -1.16 4.16
N ARG A 20 6.08 -0.91 3.87
CA ARG A 20 6.56 0.45 3.63
C ARG A 20 6.31 0.78 2.17
N VAL A 21 5.61 1.88 1.91
CA VAL A 21 5.46 2.43 0.57
C VAL A 21 6.68 3.32 0.28
N PRO A 22 7.41 3.10 -0.83
CA PRO A 22 8.50 3.99 -1.23
C PRO A 22 8.03 5.43 -1.39
N LYS A 23 8.83 6.39 -0.92
CA LYS A 23 8.45 7.82 -0.93
C LYS A 23 8.01 8.31 -2.31
N SER A 24 8.73 7.95 -3.36
CA SER A 24 8.39 8.33 -4.73
C SER A 24 7.02 7.84 -5.18
N LEU A 25 6.63 6.61 -4.79
CA LEU A 25 5.31 6.06 -5.10
C LEU A 25 4.22 6.71 -4.25
N GLY A 26 4.49 6.91 -2.96
CA GLY A 26 3.57 7.60 -2.05
C GLY A 26 3.29 9.03 -2.49
N ASP A 27 4.31 9.78 -2.91
CA ASP A 27 4.19 11.15 -3.39
C ASP A 27 3.46 11.20 -4.75
N ALA A 28 3.81 10.30 -5.69
CA ALA A 28 3.16 10.23 -7.01
C ALA A 28 1.68 9.83 -6.93
N MET A 29 1.32 9.08 -5.89
CA MET A 29 -0.05 8.63 -5.63
C MET A 29 -0.64 9.34 -4.42
N GLU A 30 -0.12 10.49 -3.98
CA GLU A 30 -0.66 11.33 -2.89
C GLU A 30 -1.25 10.54 -1.70
N LEU A 31 -0.60 9.44 -1.28
CA LEU A 31 -1.20 8.46 -0.35
C LEU A 31 -1.18 8.91 1.11
N ALA A 32 -0.51 10.02 1.41
CA ALA A 32 -0.36 10.49 2.78
C ALA A 32 -1.70 11.03 3.30
N GLY A 33 -2.28 10.36 4.31
CA GLY A 33 -3.56 10.74 4.90
C GLY A 33 -4.78 10.12 4.21
N GLU A 34 -4.58 9.47 3.06
CA GLU A 34 -5.65 8.81 2.31
C GLU A 34 -6.09 7.50 2.96
N LYS A 35 -7.41 7.28 2.98
CA LYS A 35 -7.96 5.96 3.27
C LYS A 35 -7.82 5.06 2.05
N VAL A 36 -7.44 3.81 2.29
CA VAL A 36 -7.25 2.83 1.22
C VAL A 36 -7.95 1.52 1.57
N GLU A 37 -8.56 0.93 0.56
CA GLU A 37 -9.12 -0.42 0.60
C GLU A 37 -8.11 -1.40 0.02
N TRP A 38 -7.97 -2.55 0.69
CA TRP A 38 -7.11 -3.65 0.27
C TRP A 38 -7.98 -4.83 -0.18
N THR A 39 -7.77 -5.29 -1.41
CA THR A 39 -8.48 -6.45 -1.97
C THR A 39 -7.49 -7.46 -2.55
N VAL A 40 -7.86 -8.74 -2.49
CA VAL A 40 -7.14 -9.80 -3.21
C VAL A 40 -7.61 -9.77 -4.65
N ASP A 41 -6.71 -9.41 -5.56
CA ASP A 41 -6.98 -9.35 -7.00
C ASP A 41 -6.76 -10.74 -7.64
N SER A 42 -5.73 -11.46 -7.20
CA SER A 42 -5.51 -12.88 -7.53
C SER A 42 -4.72 -13.57 -6.41
N GLY A 43 -4.52 -14.89 -6.50
CA GLY A 43 -3.71 -15.65 -5.52
C GLY A 43 -2.25 -15.18 -5.36
N LYS A 44 -1.78 -14.23 -6.20
CA LYS A 44 -0.43 -13.65 -6.12
C LYS A 44 -0.41 -12.11 -6.14
N SER A 45 -1.57 -11.44 -6.25
CA SER A 45 -1.67 -9.98 -6.34
C SER A 45 -2.63 -9.42 -5.29
N LEU A 46 -2.17 -8.36 -4.62
CA LEU A 46 -3.00 -7.49 -3.81
C LEU A 46 -3.22 -6.18 -4.57
N LYS A 47 -4.45 -5.66 -4.54
CA LYS A 47 -4.82 -4.37 -5.11
C LYS A 47 -5.18 -3.41 -3.99
N ILE A 48 -4.66 -2.20 -4.10
CA ILE A 48 -4.94 -1.09 -3.19
C ILE A 48 -5.69 -0.03 -3.98
N THR A 49 -6.85 0.39 -3.49
CA THR A 49 -7.65 1.46 -4.10
C THR A 49 -7.87 2.56 -3.06
N ARG A 50 -7.73 3.83 -3.44
CA ARG A 50 -8.13 4.94 -2.56
C ARG A 50 -9.65 4.92 -2.39
N VAL A 51 -10.12 5.27 -1.21
CA VAL A 51 -11.55 5.35 -0.89
C VAL A 51 -11.87 6.81 -0.64
N ASP A 52 -12.83 7.35 -1.39
CA ASP A 52 -13.40 8.65 -1.08
C ASP A 52 -14.27 8.51 0.17
N ASP A 53 -14.09 9.38 1.17
CA ASP A 53 -15.05 9.52 2.27
C ASP A 53 -16.29 10.25 1.69
N ASP A 54 -17.39 9.53 1.49
CA ASP A 54 -18.74 10.12 1.35
C ASP A 54 -19.15 10.82 2.66
#